data_AF-A0A3C0XI94-F1
#
_entry.id   AF-A0A3C0XI94-F1
#
_cell.length_a   1.000
_cell.length_b   1.000
_cell.length_c   1.000
_cell.angle_alpha   90.00
_cell.angle_beta   90.00
_cell.angle_gamma   90.00
#
_symmetry.space_group_name_H-M   'P 1'
#
loop_
_entity.id
_entity.type
_entity.pdbx_description
1 polymer ?
#
loop_
_entity_poly.entity_id
_entity_poly.type
_entity_poly.pdbx_seq_one_letter_code
_entity_poly.pdbx_strand_id
1 'polypeptide(L)'
;AQPLAITMNGGVALVVEVDPTRAERRLKQGFLDEITDSLDDALASAEGYLGSRTPRSIGLVGNAAAVLPELLRRDVRVDVVTDQTSAHDPLDGYVPDVRHAGVLRINDPAAYIEASRASIAKQCEAIVAFKDRGAVAFDYGNNLRGEAQTAGFARAFDYPGFVPAYIRPLFERGKGPFRWVALSGDPRDILATDRAVLELFPEDRSLARWIELAETRVPFQGLPARVCWLGYGERAAFGARIDDMVRTGTLSAPIVIGRDHLDSGSVASPNRETEGMRDGSDAIADWPILNALVNTAAGATWVSVHHGGGVGIGNSIHAGMVAVADGTPLGRQKLERVLTTDPGTGVMRHADAGYPDAIAFAKDKGVDLPSV
;
A
#
# COMPACT_ATOMS: atom_id res chain seq x y z
N ALA A 1 -8.52 4.59 -0.15
CA ALA A 1 -8.15 3.96 1.13
C ALA A 1 -7.67 5.00 2.15
N GLN A 2 -6.89 6.01 1.75
CA GLN A 2 -6.37 7.05 2.66
C GLN A 2 -7.40 7.64 3.64
N PRO A 3 -8.60 8.10 3.20
CA PRO A 3 -9.54 8.74 4.13
C PRO A 3 -9.98 7.79 5.27
N LEU A 4 -10.34 6.55 4.94
CA LEU A 4 -10.69 5.52 5.92
C LEU A 4 -9.51 5.14 6.83
N ALA A 5 -8.29 5.02 6.29
CA ALA A 5 -7.11 4.67 7.09
C ALA A 5 -6.77 5.76 8.13
N ILE A 6 -6.93 7.03 7.77
CA ILE A 6 -6.71 8.17 8.68
C ILE A 6 -7.77 8.17 9.78
N THR A 7 -9.05 7.97 9.46
CA THR A 7 -10.12 7.96 10.48
C THR A 7 -10.05 6.74 11.41
N MET A 8 -9.59 5.59 10.93
CA MET A 8 -9.27 4.42 11.78
C MET A 8 -8.11 4.68 12.76
N ASN A 9 -7.26 5.66 12.47
CA ASN A 9 -6.22 6.17 13.37
C ASN A 9 -6.68 7.37 14.21
N GLY A 10 -7.97 7.72 14.16
CA GLY A 10 -8.55 8.80 14.96
C GLY A 10 -8.33 10.21 14.37
N GLY A 11 -7.82 10.31 13.15
CA GLY A 11 -7.51 11.59 12.51
C GLY A 11 -8.69 12.23 11.77
N VAL A 12 -8.51 13.51 11.43
CA VAL A 12 -9.32 14.23 10.45
C VAL A 12 -8.56 14.26 9.13
N ALA A 13 -9.18 13.83 8.04
CA ALA A 13 -8.57 13.77 6.73
C ALA A 13 -9.18 14.81 5.79
N LEU A 14 -8.35 15.63 5.15
CA LEU A 14 -8.72 16.41 3.97
C LEU A 14 -8.09 15.74 2.73
N VAL A 15 -8.91 15.24 1.82
CA VAL A 15 -8.46 14.48 0.65
C VAL A 15 -8.87 15.23 -0.62
N VAL A 16 -7.90 15.74 -1.36
CA VAL A 16 -8.13 16.47 -2.61
C VAL A 16 -8.25 15.49 -3.77
N GLU A 17 -9.33 15.57 -4.54
CA GLU A 17 -9.60 14.72 -5.71
C GLU A 17 -10.18 15.61 -6.82
N VAL A 18 -9.59 15.55 -8.01
CA VAL A 18 -9.97 16.43 -9.13
C VAL A 18 -11.22 15.94 -9.86
N ASP A 19 -11.48 14.63 -9.84
CA ASP A 19 -12.63 14.02 -10.48
C ASP A 19 -13.75 13.76 -9.46
N PRO A 20 -14.86 14.54 -9.48
CA PRO A 20 -15.95 14.37 -8.53
C PRO A 20 -16.55 12.97 -8.56
N THR A 21 -16.53 12.27 -9.70
CA THR A 21 -17.06 10.91 -9.80
C THR A 21 -16.25 9.91 -8.98
N ARG A 22 -14.94 10.14 -8.81
CA ARG A 22 -14.06 9.32 -7.97
C ARG A 22 -14.35 9.56 -6.49
N ALA A 23 -14.51 10.81 -6.08
CA ALA A 23 -14.88 11.18 -4.71
C ALA A 23 -16.24 10.58 -4.35
N GLU A 24 -17.27 10.79 -5.18
CA GLU A 24 -18.60 10.22 -4.99
C GLU A 24 -18.58 8.69 -4.87
N ARG A 25 -17.78 8.01 -5.70
CA ARG A 25 -17.62 6.56 -5.63
C ARG A 25 -17.07 6.14 -4.26
N ARG A 26 -16.11 6.86 -3.70
CA ARG A 26 -15.56 6.54 -2.37
C ARG A 26 -16.55 6.80 -1.25
N LEU A 27 -17.34 7.87 -1.35
CA LEU A 27 -18.45 8.14 -0.43
C LEU A 27 -19.49 7.01 -0.47
N LYS A 28 -19.97 6.65 -1.66
CA LYS A 28 -20.94 5.54 -1.85
C LYS A 28 -20.40 4.19 -1.35
N GLN A 29 -19.10 3.98 -1.45
CA GLN A 29 -18.43 2.78 -0.96
C GLN A 29 -18.11 2.82 0.54
N GLY A 30 -18.39 3.91 1.27
CA GLY A 30 -18.07 4.02 2.70
C GLY A 30 -16.58 4.22 3.03
N PHE A 31 -15.77 4.63 2.05
CA PHE A 31 -14.34 4.93 2.26
C PHE A 31 -14.06 6.43 2.53
N LEU A 32 -15.10 7.26 2.44
CA LEU A 32 -15.07 8.71 2.60
C LEU A 32 -16.36 9.13 3.32
N ASP A 33 -16.31 10.10 4.23
CA ASP A 33 -17.48 10.48 5.03
C ASP A 33 -18.30 11.64 4.43
N GLU A 34 -17.64 12.62 3.82
CA GLU A 34 -18.29 13.78 3.20
C GLU A 34 -17.50 14.35 2.01
N ILE A 35 -18.17 15.14 1.18
CA ILE A 35 -17.59 15.79 -0.01
C ILE A 35 -18.03 17.26 -0.03
N THR A 36 -17.12 18.13 -0.46
CA THR A 36 -17.39 19.53 -0.80
C THR A 36 -16.54 19.96 -2.00
N ASP A 37 -16.95 21.00 -2.73
CA ASP A 37 -16.19 21.67 -3.78
C ASP A 37 -15.64 23.05 -3.34
N SER A 38 -15.90 23.42 -2.09
CA SER A 38 -15.45 24.67 -1.46
C SER A 38 -14.33 24.40 -0.47
N LEU A 39 -13.17 25.01 -0.70
CA LEU A 39 -12.05 24.95 0.25
C LEU A 39 -12.43 25.59 1.59
N ASP A 40 -13.23 26.65 1.59
CA ASP A 40 -13.68 27.33 2.80
C ASP A 40 -14.53 26.39 3.67
N ASP A 41 -15.49 25.69 3.05
CA ASP A 41 -16.34 24.74 3.74
C ASP A 41 -15.54 23.52 4.23
N ALA A 42 -14.58 23.04 3.43
CA ALA A 42 -13.71 21.95 3.82
C ALA A 42 -12.90 22.26 5.07
N LEU A 43 -12.34 23.48 5.15
CA LEU A 43 -11.56 23.94 6.30
C LEU A 43 -12.45 24.16 7.53
N ALA A 44 -13.63 24.77 7.36
CA ALA A 44 -14.58 24.96 8.45
C ALA A 44 -15.06 23.61 9.05
N SER A 45 -15.37 22.63 8.20
CA SER A 45 -15.67 21.26 8.65
C SER A 45 -14.49 20.64 9.39
N ALA A 46 -13.28 20.72 8.83
CA ALA A 46 -12.08 20.13 9.43
C ALA A 46 -11.81 20.70 10.83
N GLU A 47 -11.89 22.03 10.98
CA GLU A 47 -11.75 22.71 12.27
C GLU A 47 -12.82 22.27 13.28
N GLY A 48 -14.08 22.13 12.83
CA GLY A 48 -15.17 21.61 13.67
C GLY A 48 -14.87 20.22 14.23
N TYR A 49 -14.43 19.29 13.37
CA TYR A 49 -14.09 17.91 13.77
C TYR A 49 -12.83 17.83 14.63
N LEU A 50 -11.83 18.68 14.39
CA LEU A 50 -10.66 18.81 15.25
C LEU A 50 -11.07 19.31 16.65
N GLY A 51 -11.94 20.32 16.71
CA GLY A 51 -12.46 20.87 17.96
C GLY A 51 -13.29 19.86 18.77
N SER A 52 -14.12 19.06 18.10
CA SER A 52 -14.92 18.00 18.73
C SER A 52 -14.18 16.67 18.93
N ARG A 53 -12.92 16.58 18.48
CA ARG A 53 -12.09 15.35 18.50
C ARG A 53 -12.79 14.16 17.83
N THR A 54 -13.51 14.41 16.75
CA THR A 54 -14.27 13.39 16.02
C THR A 54 -13.52 13.00 14.75
N PRO A 55 -13.10 11.73 14.59
CA PRO A 55 -12.44 11.29 13.36
C PRO A 55 -13.39 11.42 12.17
N ARG A 56 -12.93 12.09 11.11
CA ARG A 56 -13.75 12.33 9.93
C ARG A 56 -12.90 12.53 8.68
N SER A 57 -13.40 12.08 7.53
CA SER A 57 -12.77 12.30 6.23
C SER A 57 -13.61 13.16 5.30
N ILE A 58 -12.97 14.21 4.77
CA ILE A 58 -13.56 15.25 3.91
C ILE A 58 -12.88 15.14 2.54
N GLY A 59 -13.67 14.91 1.50
CA GLY A 59 -13.21 14.93 0.12
C GLY A 59 -13.42 16.33 -0.46
N LEU A 60 -12.35 17.01 -0.85
CA LEU A 60 -12.42 18.28 -1.55
C LEU A 60 -12.28 18.04 -3.04
N VAL A 61 -13.31 18.38 -3.81
CA VAL A 61 -13.25 18.36 -5.28
C VAL A 61 -12.38 19.52 -5.75
N GLY A 62 -11.17 19.23 -6.23
CA GLY A 62 -10.20 20.25 -6.62
C GLY A 62 -8.89 19.67 -7.11
N ASN A 63 -8.00 20.53 -7.64
CA ASN A 63 -6.67 20.11 -8.07
C ASN A 63 -5.66 20.26 -6.94
N ALA A 64 -4.95 19.18 -6.59
CA ALA A 64 -3.96 19.19 -5.51
C ALA A 64 -2.81 20.20 -5.74
N ALA A 65 -2.37 20.40 -6.99
CA ALA A 65 -1.38 21.41 -7.34
C ALA A 65 -1.88 22.86 -7.19
N ALA A 66 -3.19 23.08 -7.05
CA ALA A 66 -3.77 24.38 -6.70
C ALA A 66 -4.05 24.48 -5.19
N VAL A 67 -4.65 23.44 -4.61
CA VAL A 67 -5.11 23.42 -3.23
C VAL A 67 -3.96 23.46 -2.22
N LEU A 68 -2.91 22.64 -2.38
CA LEU A 68 -1.81 22.58 -1.40
C LEU A 68 -1.06 23.93 -1.27
N PRO A 69 -0.69 24.61 -2.38
CA PRO A 69 -0.14 25.96 -2.31
C PRO A 69 -1.10 26.97 -1.65
N GLU A 70 -2.40 26.85 -1.89
CA GLU A 70 -3.40 27.73 -1.30
C GLU A 70 -3.53 27.52 0.22
N LEU A 71 -3.46 26.29 0.70
CA LEU A 71 -3.41 25.97 2.13
C LEU A 71 -2.19 26.61 2.81
N LEU A 72 -1.01 26.57 2.16
CA LEU A 72 0.20 27.25 2.65
C LEU A 72 0.04 28.78 2.68
N ARG A 73 -0.59 29.36 1.65
CA ARG A 73 -0.86 30.80 1.56
C ARG A 73 -1.78 31.28 2.69
N ARG A 74 -2.74 30.44 3.07
CA ARG A 74 -3.68 30.68 4.18
C ARG A 74 -3.13 30.32 5.57
N ASP A 75 -1.89 29.83 5.63
CA ASP A 75 -1.25 29.36 6.86
C ASP A 75 -2.06 28.29 7.61
N VAL A 76 -2.69 27.39 6.85
CA VAL A 76 -3.44 26.26 7.44
C VAL A 76 -2.45 25.31 8.10
N ARG A 77 -2.69 25.00 9.38
CA ARG A 77 -1.91 24.00 10.11
C ARG A 77 -2.20 22.60 9.57
N VAL A 78 -1.15 21.89 9.19
CA VAL A 78 -1.20 20.50 8.73
C VAL A 78 -0.22 19.68 9.56
N ASP A 79 -0.70 18.64 10.24
CA ASP A 79 0.17 17.79 11.06
C ASP A 79 0.86 16.70 10.22
N VAL A 80 0.20 16.19 9.17
CA VAL A 80 0.71 15.14 8.26
C VAL A 80 0.33 15.46 6.82
N VAL A 81 1.26 15.33 5.89
CA VAL A 81 1.04 15.54 4.45
C VAL A 81 1.64 14.39 3.63
N THR A 82 0.86 13.88 2.68
CA THR A 82 1.29 12.86 1.72
C THR A 82 0.49 12.98 0.43
N ASP A 83 0.81 12.19 -0.59
CA ASP A 83 0.11 12.17 -1.87
C ASP A 83 -0.06 10.75 -2.41
N GLN A 84 -1.18 10.52 -3.09
CA GLN A 84 -1.46 9.28 -3.80
C GLN A 84 -2.18 9.52 -5.13
N THR A 85 -1.93 10.67 -5.76
CA THR A 85 -2.30 10.86 -7.17
C THR A 85 -1.57 9.83 -8.04
N SER A 86 -2.01 9.61 -9.28
CA SER A 86 -1.29 8.73 -10.21
C SER A 86 -0.12 9.47 -10.89
N ALA A 87 0.76 10.08 -10.10
CA ALA A 87 1.92 10.84 -10.60
C ALA A 87 2.89 9.99 -11.44
N HIS A 88 2.92 8.67 -11.25
CA HIS A 88 3.69 7.71 -12.04
C HIS A 88 3.32 7.66 -13.53
N ASP A 89 2.18 8.26 -13.91
CA ASP A 89 1.73 8.39 -15.28
C ASP A 89 1.30 9.85 -15.55
N PRO A 90 2.23 10.72 -15.96
CA PRO A 90 1.93 12.13 -16.23
C PRO A 90 0.92 12.38 -17.35
N LEU A 91 0.62 11.38 -18.21
CA LEU A 91 -0.29 11.52 -19.33
C LEU A 91 -1.73 11.13 -18.95
N ASP A 92 -1.92 9.96 -18.35
CA ASP A 92 -3.25 9.43 -18.05
C ASP A 92 -3.61 9.49 -16.57
N GLY A 93 -2.62 9.61 -15.69
CA GLY A 93 -2.78 9.53 -14.24
C GLY A 93 -2.91 10.88 -13.52
N TYR A 94 -2.16 11.89 -13.97
CA TYR A 94 -2.14 13.21 -13.33
C TYR A 94 -2.90 14.26 -14.17
N VAL A 95 -3.71 15.10 -13.52
CA VAL A 95 -4.45 16.19 -14.18
C VAL A 95 -3.71 17.52 -13.91
N PRO A 96 -3.12 18.17 -14.93
CA PRO A 96 -2.41 19.42 -14.74
C PRO A 96 -3.36 20.55 -14.33
N ASP A 97 -2.84 21.51 -13.55
CA ASP A 97 -3.52 22.73 -13.13
C ASP A 97 -3.58 23.75 -14.27
N VAL A 98 -4.24 23.37 -15.37
CA VAL A 98 -4.41 24.18 -16.58
C VAL A 98 -5.86 24.12 -17.07
N ARG A 99 -6.29 25.19 -17.74
CA ARG A 99 -7.63 25.24 -18.35
C ARG A 99 -7.75 24.21 -19.48
N HIS A 100 -8.89 23.53 -19.53
CA HIS A 100 -9.22 22.54 -20.57
C HIS A 100 -8.20 21.39 -20.71
N ALA A 101 -7.64 20.90 -19.59
CA ALA A 101 -6.65 19.81 -19.56
C ALA A 101 -7.05 18.59 -20.42
N GLY A 102 -8.33 18.19 -20.43
CA GLY A 102 -8.81 17.07 -21.26
C GLY A 102 -8.66 17.31 -22.78
N VAL A 103 -8.80 18.55 -23.26
CA VAL A 103 -8.58 18.91 -24.67
C VAL A 103 -7.09 18.90 -24.98
N LEU A 104 -6.26 19.43 -24.07
CA LEU A 104 -4.80 19.41 -24.19
C LEU A 104 -4.29 17.98 -24.32
N ARG A 105 -4.79 17.05 -23.49
CA ARG A 105 -4.39 15.64 -23.52
C ARG A 105 -4.58 14.97 -24.88
N ILE A 106 -5.67 15.31 -25.58
CA ILE A 106 -6.02 14.72 -26.87
C ILE A 106 -5.21 15.35 -28.00
N ASN A 107 -5.10 16.69 -28.00
CA ASN A 107 -4.54 17.43 -29.12
C ASN A 107 -3.01 17.51 -29.07
N ASP A 108 -2.42 17.55 -27.88
CA ASP A 108 -0.97 17.63 -27.67
C ASP A 108 -0.56 16.87 -26.39
N PRO A 109 -0.43 15.53 -26.46
CA PRO A 109 -0.02 14.71 -25.33
C PRO A 109 1.34 15.10 -24.74
N ALA A 110 2.26 15.62 -25.55
CA ALA A 110 3.58 16.05 -25.09
C ALA A 110 3.46 17.31 -24.22
N ALA A 111 2.72 18.32 -24.69
CA ALA A 111 2.45 19.50 -23.89
C ALA A 111 1.64 19.18 -22.61
N TYR A 112 0.75 18.19 -22.66
CA TYR A 112 0.05 17.71 -21.47
C TYR A 112 1.01 17.13 -20.42
N ILE A 113 1.95 16.27 -20.83
CA ILE A 113 2.96 15.68 -19.93
C ILE A 113 3.79 16.77 -19.27
N GLU A 114 4.25 17.77 -20.04
CA GLU A 114 5.03 18.89 -19.50
C GLU A 114 4.21 19.74 -18.51
N ALA A 115 2.93 20.00 -18.81
CA ALA A 115 2.03 20.68 -17.89
C ALA A 115 1.77 19.86 -16.61
N SER A 116 1.66 18.54 -16.72
CA SER A 116 1.50 17.63 -15.58
C SER A 116 2.74 17.67 -14.69
N ARG A 117 3.94 17.58 -15.27
CA ARG A 117 5.22 17.69 -14.55
C ARG A 117 5.38 19.02 -13.83
N ALA A 118 5.03 20.12 -14.47
CA ALA A 118 5.03 21.44 -13.82
C ALA A 118 4.07 21.51 -12.62
N SER A 119 2.89 20.91 -12.75
CA SER A 119 1.90 20.84 -11.66
C SER A 119 2.36 19.92 -10.51
N ILE A 120 2.96 18.78 -10.85
CA ILE A 120 3.59 17.85 -9.90
C ILE A 120 4.70 18.55 -9.12
N ALA A 121 5.58 19.30 -9.78
CA ALA A 121 6.65 20.06 -9.13
C ALA A 121 6.09 21.06 -8.12
N LYS A 122 5.07 21.84 -8.50
CA LYS A 122 4.37 22.79 -7.62
C LYS A 122 3.72 22.09 -6.42
N GLN A 123 3.12 20.91 -6.63
CA GLN A 123 2.56 20.12 -5.54
C GLN A 123 3.66 19.60 -4.59
N CYS A 124 4.77 19.08 -5.14
CA CYS A 124 5.91 18.59 -4.37
C CYS A 124 6.56 19.71 -3.54
N GLU A 125 6.73 20.89 -4.13
CA GLU A 125 7.21 22.08 -3.43
C GLU A 125 6.33 22.44 -2.23
N ALA A 126 5.01 22.35 -2.39
CA ALA A 126 4.08 22.59 -1.28
C ALA A 126 4.22 21.54 -0.16
N ILE A 127 4.41 20.26 -0.50
CA ILE A 127 4.67 19.20 0.49
C ILE A 127 5.96 19.48 1.27
N VAL A 128 7.03 19.89 0.58
CA VAL A 128 8.29 20.28 1.21
C VAL A 128 8.10 21.50 2.12
N ALA A 129 7.35 22.50 1.68
CA ALA A 129 7.06 23.68 2.50
C ALA A 129 6.23 23.35 3.75
N PHE A 130 5.28 22.41 3.69
CA PHE A 130 4.59 21.90 4.88
C PHE A 130 5.55 21.21 5.85
N LYS A 131 6.49 20.40 5.33
CA LYS A 131 7.55 19.80 6.14
C LYS A 131 8.42 20.86 6.82
N ASP A 132 8.81 21.89 6.10
CA ASP A 132 9.61 22.99 6.64
C ASP A 132 8.86 23.76 7.75
N ARG A 133 7.51 23.73 7.74
CA ARG A 133 6.64 24.25 8.81
C ARG A 133 6.36 23.23 9.94
N GLY A 134 6.98 22.06 9.90
CA GLY A 134 6.91 21.03 10.95
C GLY A 134 5.90 19.92 10.72
N ALA A 135 5.23 19.87 9.57
CA ALA A 135 4.37 18.72 9.22
C ALA A 135 5.21 17.45 8.98
N VAL A 136 4.67 16.29 9.34
CA VAL A 136 5.25 15.01 8.92
C VAL A 136 4.92 14.82 7.43
N ALA A 137 5.94 14.86 6.57
CA ALA A 137 5.80 14.61 5.13
C ALA A 137 6.40 13.27 4.74
N PHE A 138 5.72 12.53 3.87
CA PHE A 138 6.24 11.31 3.26
C PHE A 138 5.61 11.05 1.89
N ASP A 139 6.37 10.42 1.00
CA ASP A 139 5.90 9.94 -0.30
C ASP A 139 5.22 8.58 -0.16
N TYR A 140 4.02 8.42 -0.75
CA TYR A 140 3.24 7.19 -0.67
C TYR A 140 3.34 6.30 -1.93
N GLY A 141 4.50 6.33 -2.59
CA GLY A 141 4.87 5.31 -3.55
C GLY A 141 4.24 5.46 -4.93
N ASN A 142 4.03 6.70 -5.36
CA ASN A 142 3.47 7.05 -6.67
C ASN A 142 4.46 7.78 -7.59
N ASN A 143 5.74 7.87 -7.20
CA ASN A 143 6.81 8.55 -7.93
C ASN A 143 6.64 10.07 -8.11
N LEU A 144 5.83 10.74 -7.26
CA LEU A 144 5.65 12.20 -7.32
C LEU A 144 6.98 12.94 -7.18
N ARG A 145 7.86 12.50 -6.28
CA ARG A 145 9.21 13.08 -6.11
C ARG A 145 10.09 12.92 -7.36
N GLY A 146 10.02 11.75 -8.01
CA GLY A 146 10.79 11.48 -9.23
C GLY A 146 10.37 12.38 -10.40
N GLU A 147 9.06 12.54 -10.62
CA GLU A 147 8.55 13.46 -11.65
C GLU A 147 8.83 14.93 -11.31
N ALA A 148 8.72 15.32 -10.03
CA ALA A 148 9.07 16.67 -9.59
C ALA A 148 10.56 16.99 -9.79
N GLN A 149 11.45 16.04 -9.51
CA GLN A 149 12.88 16.18 -9.80
C GLN A 149 13.13 16.31 -11.30
N THR A 150 12.46 15.50 -12.11
CA THR A 150 12.54 15.57 -13.59
C THR A 150 12.08 16.93 -14.10
N ALA A 151 11.06 17.52 -13.47
CA ALA A 151 10.58 18.87 -13.75
C ALA A 151 11.51 20.00 -13.22
N GLY A 152 12.61 19.67 -12.56
CA GLY A 152 13.63 20.62 -12.10
C GLY A 152 13.51 21.06 -10.63
N PHE A 153 12.62 20.46 -9.83
CA PHE A 153 12.54 20.77 -8.40
C PHE A 153 13.64 20.07 -7.60
N ALA A 154 14.71 20.80 -7.26
CA ALA A 154 15.91 20.25 -6.62
C ALA A 154 15.66 19.59 -5.24
N ARG A 155 14.66 20.05 -4.49
CA ARG A 155 14.33 19.57 -3.13
C ARG A 155 13.30 18.45 -3.12
N ALA A 156 13.01 17.83 -4.28
CA ALA A 156 11.94 16.83 -4.39
C ALA A 156 12.10 15.65 -3.42
N PHE A 157 13.33 15.27 -3.08
CA PHE A 157 13.62 14.16 -2.15
C PHE A 157 13.91 14.61 -0.71
N ASP A 158 13.59 15.86 -0.34
CA ASP A 158 13.75 16.38 1.03
C ASP A 158 12.80 15.72 2.05
N TYR A 159 11.91 14.82 1.61
CA TYR A 159 11.06 13.98 2.45
C TYR A 159 11.13 12.50 1.97
N PRO A 160 11.06 11.55 2.92
CA PRO A 160 11.33 10.14 2.61
C PRO A 160 10.12 9.43 1.99
N GLY A 161 10.36 8.29 1.35
CA GLY A 161 9.32 7.32 1.06
C GLY A 161 8.76 6.67 2.33
N PHE A 162 7.49 6.27 2.29
CA PHE A 162 6.85 5.63 3.45
C PHE A 162 7.50 4.31 3.86
N VAL A 163 8.17 3.60 2.94
CA VAL A 163 8.81 2.31 3.25
C VAL A 163 10.05 2.46 4.11
N PRO A 164 11.09 3.22 3.71
CA PRO A 164 12.23 3.48 4.59
C PRO A 164 11.81 4.16 5.90
N ALA A 165 10.79 5.02 5.89
CA ALA A 165 10.35 5.75 7.06
C ALA A 165 9.58 4.89 8.09
N TYR A 166 8.72 3.98 7.64
CA TYR A 166 7.74 3.33 8.53
C TYR A 166 7.57 1.82 8.34
N ILE A 167 7.74 1.29 7.11
CA ILE A 167 7.32 -0.08 6.78
C ILE A 167 8.48 -1.09 6.82
N ARG A 168 9.71 -0.66 6.53
CA ARG A 168 10.85 -1.58 6.40
C ARG A 168 11.05 -2.52 7.60
N PRO A 169 10.90 -2.09 8.87
CA PRO A 169 11.00 -3.02 10.01
C PRO A 169 9.99 -4.18 9.98
N LEU A 170 8.84 -4.01 9.31
CA LEU A 170 7.88 -5.09 9.08
C LEU A 170 8.41 -6.06 8.02
N PHE A 171 9.01 -5.56 6.94
CA PHE A 171 9.60 -6.36 5.87
C PHE A 171 10.78 -7.21 6.33
N GLU A 172 11.58 -6.71 7.28
CA GLU A 172 12.67 -7.44 7.90
C GLU A 172 12.22 -8.75 8.58
N ARG A 173 10.92 -8.86 8.92
CA ARG A 173 10.28 -10.06 9.51
C ARG A 173 9.35 -10.78 8.53
N GLY A 174 9.41 -10.44 7.25
CA GLY A 174 8.56 -10.99 6.19
C GLY A 174 7.09 -10.56 6.26
N LYS A 175 6.72 -9.59 7.12
CA LYS A 175 5.35 -9.05 7.15
C LYS A 175 5.08 -8.26 5.88
N GLY A 176 3.85 -8.32 5.39
CA GLY A 176 3.44 -7.63 4.17
C GLY A 176 1.93 -7.76 3.95
N PRO A 177 1.38 -7.24 2.85
CA PRO A 177 -0.05 -7.15 2.58
C PRO A 177 -0.67 -8.49 2.16
N PHE A 178 -0.46 -9.51 2.99
CA PHE A 178 -1.08 -10.83 2.89
C PHE A 178 -2.60 -10.70 2.91
N ARG A 179 -3.26 -11.45 2.03
CA ARG A 179 -4.70 -11.35 1.81
C ARG A 179 -5.30 -12.68 1.38
N TRP A 180 -6.59 -12.82 1.61
CA TRP A 180 -7.33 -13.98 1.14
C TRP A 180 -8.73 -13.59 0.67
N VAL A 181 -9.31 -14.44 -0.18
CA VAL A 181 -10.59 -14.21 -0.87
C VAL A 181 -11.43 -15.49 -0.79
N ALA A 182 -12.68 -15.34 -0.36
CA ALA A 182 -13.63 -16.44 -0.29
C ALA A 182 -14.29 -16.69 -1.66
N LEU A 183 -13.98 -17.82 -2.30
CA LEU A 183 -14.54 -18.16 -3.62
C LEU A 183 -16.04 -18.49 -3.58
N SER A 184 -16.59 -18.74 -2.40
CA SER A 184 -18.02 -18.92 -2.17
C SER A 184 -18.83 -17.66 -2.48
N GLY A 185 -18.21 -16.48 -2.37
CA GLY A 185 -18.92 -15.21 -2.35
C GLY A 185 -19.64 -14.93 -1.02
N ASP A 186 -19.56 -15.81 -0.02
CA ASP A 186 -20.24 -15.67 1.26
C ASP A 186 -19.37 -14.92 2.29
N PRO A 187 -19.81 -13.75 2.79
CA PRO A 187 -19.07 -13.00 3.81
C PRO A 187 -18.79 -13.80 5.09
N ARG A 188 -19.61 -14.81 5.40
CA ARG A 188 -19.44 -15.65 6.59
C ARG A 188 -18.13 -16.43 6.58
N ASP A 189 -17.59 -16.76 5.41
CA ASP A 189 -16.28 -17.40 5.28
C ASP A 189 -15.15 -16.44 5.69
N ILE A 190 -15.28 -15.15 5.37
CA ILE A 190 -14.33 -14.14 5.86
C ILE A 190 -14.48 -13.93 7.36
N LEU A 191 -15.70 -13.84 7.90
CA LEU A 191 -15.90 -13.72 9.35
C LEU A 191 -15.38 -14.96 10.12
N ALA A 192 -15.46 -16.14 9.51
CA ALA A 192 -14.90 -17.36 10.10
C ALA A 192 -13.36 -17.34 10.10
N THR A 193 -12.73 -16.86 9.02
CA THR A 193 -11.28 -16.70 8.95
C THR A 193 -10.76 -15.56 9.84
N ASP A 194 -11.53 -14.49 10.02
CA ASP A 194 -11.25 -13.41 10.98
C ASP A 194 -11.19 -13.96 12.42
N ARG A 195 -12.15 -14.81 12.82
CA ARG A 195 -12.08 -15.50 14.13
C ARG A 195 -10.87 -16.42 14.22
N ALA A 196 -10.59 -17.20 13.17
CA ALA A 196 -9.49 -18.15 13.17
C ALA A 196 -8.12 -17.46 13.29
N VAL A 197 -7.93 -16.28 12.70
CA VAL A 197 -6.64 -15.55 12.82
C VAL A 197 -6.46 -14.96 14.23
N LEU A 198 -7.55 -14.53 14.88
CA LEU A 198 -7.52 -14.06 16.28
C LEU A 198 -7.23 -15.21 17.25
N GLU A 199 -7.80 -16.39 17.01
CA GLU A 199 -7.53 -17.60 17.80
C GLU A 199 -6.08 -18.08 17.65
N LEU A 200 -5.50 -17.93 16.45
CA LEU A 200 -4.16 -18.41 16.13
C LEU A 200 -3.06 -17.50 16.68
N PHE A 201 -3.32 -16.19 16.78
CA PHE A 201 -2.37 -15.18 17.24
C PHE A 201 -2.97 -14.29 18.35
N PRO A 202 -3.40 -14.86 19.49
CA PRO A 202 -4.15 -14.15 20.51
C PRO A 202 -3.36 -13.04 21.22
N GLU A 203 -2.04 -13.09 21.17
CA GLU A 203 -1.14 -12.10 21.76
C GLU A 203 -0.91 -10.84 20.90
N ASP A 204 -1.20 -10.90 19.58
CA ASP A 204 -1.02 -9.75 18.68
C ASP A 204 -2.21 -8.78 18.79
N ARG A 205 -2.11 -7.84 19.73
CA ARG A 205 -3.13 -6.81 19.96
C ARG A 205 -3.33 -5.89 18.76
N SER A 206 -2.28 -5.66 17.97
CA SER A 206 -2.36 -4.80 16.79
C SER A 206 -3.16 -5.49 15.69
N LEU A 207 -2.91 -6.79 15.47
CA LEU A 207 -3.72 -7.64 14.60
C LEU A 207 -5.17 -7.70 15.09
N ALA A 208 -5.39 -7.90 16.39
CA ALA A 208 -6.74 -7.97 16.95
C ALA A 208 -7.55 -6.70 16.68
N ARG A 209 -6.96 -5.53 16.98
CA ARG A 209 -7.56 -4.23 16.69
C ARG A 209 -7.80 -4.05 15.19
N TRP A 210 -6.87 -4.50 14.33
CA TRP A 210 -7.03 -4.42 12.88
C TRP A 210 -8.25 -5.22 12.40
N ILE A 211 -8.41 -6.47 12.85
CA ILE A 211 -9.54 -7.32 12.45
C ILE A 211 -10.87 -6.71 12.91
N GLU A 212 -10.96 -6.22 14.15
CA GLU A 212 -12.15 -5.52 14.66
C GLU A 212 -12.54 -4.31 13.80
N LEU A 213 -11.56 -3.47 13.47
CA LEU A 213 -11.82 -2.31 12.63
C LEU A 213 -12.16 -2.73 11.19
N ALA A 214 -11.51 -3.75 10.66
CA ALA A 214 -11.74 -4.21 9.29
C ALA A 214 -13.11 -4.89 9.14
N GLU A 215 -13.63 -5.57 10.17
CA GLU A 215 -14.98 -6.12 10.19
C GLU A 215 -16.05 -5.01 10.22
N THR A 216 -15.81 -3.96 11.01
CA THR A 216 -16.82 -2.91 11.24
C THR A 216 -16.76 -1.74 10.25
N ARG A 217 -15.61 -1.51 9.60
CA ARG A 217 -15.36 -0.31 8.80
C ARG A 217 -15.02 -0.58 7.34
N VAL A 218 -14.60 -1.79 6.96
CA VAL A 218 -14.16 -2.10 5.59
C VAL A 218 -15.26 -2.86 4.85
N PRO A 219 -15.94 -2.24 3.87
CA PRO A 219 -16.96 -2.90 3.10
C PRO A 219 -16.36 -3.87 2.07
N PHE A 220 -17.01 -5.02 1.88
CA PHE A 220 -16.64 -5.96 0.83
C PHE A 220 -16.95 -5.40 -0.56
N GLN A 221 -16.11 -5.73 -1.54
CA GLN A 221 -16.27 -5.34 -2.94
C GLN A 221 -16.04 -6.57 -3.83
N GLY A 222 -17.08 -7.05 -4.50
CA GLY A 222 -17.01 -8.31 -5.24
C GLY A 222 -16.99 -9.52 -4.30
N LEU A 223 -16.09 -10.48 -4.54
CA LEU A 223 -15.89 -11.60 -3.61
C LEU A 223 -15.40 -11.06 -2.24
N PRO A 224 -15.99 -11.50 -1.12
CA PRO A 224 -15.50 -11.13 0.20
C PRO A 224 -14.02 -11.49 0.37
N ALA A 225 -13.25 -10.52 0.83
CA ALA A 225 -11.80 -10.62 0.95
C ALA A 225 -11.33 -9.87 2.20
N ARG A 226 -10.20 -10.33 2.75
CA ARG A 226 -9.55 -9.69 3.89
C ARG A 226 -8.07 -9.50 3.61
N VAL A 227 -7.54 -8.35 4.00
CA VAL A 227 -6.11 -8.10 4.11
C VAL A 227 -5.76 -8.19 5.59
N CYS A 228 -4.66 -8.86 5.93
CA CYS A 228 -4.09 -8.87 7.28
C CYS A 228 -2.59 -9.08 7.15
N TRP A 229 -1.79 -8.20 7.76
CA TRP A 229 -0.34 -8.26 7.59
C TRP A 229 0.28 -9.36 8.46
N LEU A 230 0.59 -10.49 7.82
CA LEU A 230 1.25 -11.64 8.43
C LEU A 230 2.67 -11.81 7.89
N GLY A 231 3.57 -12.29 8.74
CA GLY A 231 5.00 -12.45 8.50
C GLY A 231 5.43 -13.89 8.22
N TYR A 232 6.75 -14.08 8.20
CA TYR A 232 7.33 -15.42 8.10
C TYR A 232 6.86 -16.32 9.26
N GLY A 233 6.49 -17.55 8.94
CA GLY A 233 5.88 -18.49 9.88
C GLY A 233 4.37 -18.26 10.08
N GLU A 234 3.95 -17.02 10.37
CA GLU A 234 2.53 -16.67 10.56
C GLU A 234 1.69 -16.99 9.31
N ARG A 235 2.20 -16.66 8.11
CA ARG A 235 1.51 -16.96 6.84
C ARG A 235 1.28 -18.46 6.65
N ALA A 236 2.30 -19.29 6.86
CA ALA A 236 2.21 -20.74 6.69
C ALA A 236 1.25 -21.36 7.72
N ALA A 237 1.34 -20.95 8.99
CA ALA A 237 0.44 -21.41 10.05
C ALA A 237 -1.03 -21.06 9.74
N PHE A 238 -1.29 -19.83 9.30
CA PHE A 238 -2.64 -19.41 8.99
C PHE A 238 -3.18 -20.03 7.70
N GLY A 239 -2.35 -20.18 6.66
CA GLY A 239 -2.73 -20.91 5.45
C GLY A 239 -3.11 -22.36 5.71
N ALA A 240 -2.36 -23.04 6.58
CA ALA A 240 -2.69 -24.38 7.05
C ALA A 240 -4.03 -24.41 7.82
N ARG A 241 -4.28 -23.43 8.69
CA ARG A 241 -5.55 -23.30 9.42
C ARG A 241 -6.74 -23.11 8.46
N ILE A 242 -6.61 -22.24 7.46
CA ILE A 242 -7.63 -22.02 6.42
C ILE A 242 -7.90 -23.33 5.67
N ASP A 243 -6.86 -24.02 5.22
CA ASP A 243 -6.96 -25.27 4.46
C ASP A 243 -7.68 -26.37 5.27
N ASP A 244 -7.41 -26.47 6.57
CA ASP A 244 -8.17 -27.36 7.47
C ASP A 244 -9.64 -26.98 7.55
N MET A 245 -9.97 -25.69 7.62
CA MET A 245 -11.35 -25.22 7.66
C MET A 245 -12.11 -25.49 6.36
N VAL A 246 -11.44 -25.43 5.20
CA VAL A 246 -12.02 -25.85 3.92
C VAL A 246 -12.26 -27.36 3.94
N ARG A 247 -11.26 -28.15 4.34
CA ARG A 247 -11.35 -29.61 4.42
C ARG A 247 -12.48 -30.11 5.34
N THR A 248 -12.72 -29.44 6.46
CA THR A 248 -13.79 -29.80 7.41
C THR A 248 -15.17 -29.25 7.03
N GLY A 249 -15.26 -28.43 5.98
CA GLY A 249 -16.50 -27.76 5.58
C GLY A 249 -16.91 -26.62 6.52
N THR A 250 -16.01 -26.13 7.37
CA THR A 250 -16.23 -24.91 8.17
C THR A 250 -16.27 -23.68 7.26
N LEU A 251 -15.46 -23.67 6.20
CA LEU A 251 -15.56 -22.73 5.09
C LEU A 251 -16.31 -23.41 3.94
N SER A 252 -17.21 -22.67 3.31
CA SER A 252 -18.16 -23.24 2.34
C SER A 252 -17.56 -23.53 0.97
N ALA A 253 -16.40 -22.94 0.64
CA ALA A 253 -15.67 -23.14 -0.60
C ALA A 253 -14.15 -22.93 -0.39
N PRO A 254 -13.31 -23.29 -1.37
CA PRO A 254 -11.88 -22.98 -1.33
C PRO A 254 -11.59 -21.49 -1.16
N ILE A 255 -10.44 -21.19 -0.54
CA ILE A 255 -9.97 -19.83 -0.30
C ILE A 255 -8.75 -19.56 -1.17
N VAL A 256 -8.77 -18.44 -1.89
CA VAL A 256 -7.59 -17.93 -2.59
C VAL A 256 -6.75 -17.14 -1.59
N ILE A 257 -5.44 -17.42 -1.53
CA ILE A 257 -4.48 -16.76 -0.66
C ILE A 257 -3.40 -16.11 -1.51
N GLY A 258 -3.17 -14.81 -1.33
CA GLY A 258 -2.16 -14.09 -2.08
C GLY A 258 -1.73 -12.82 -1.36
N ARG A 259 -1.23 -11.86 -2.14
CA ARG A 259 -0.74 -10.57 -1.65
C ARG A 259 -0.66 -9.55 -2.79
N ASP A 260 -0.30 -8.32 -2.43
CA ASP A 260 0.23 -7.37 -3.41
C ASP A 260 1.62 -7.83 -3.92
N HIS A 261 2.08 -7.23 -5.01
CA HIS A 261 3.48 -7.32 -5.46
C HIS A 261 4.41 -6.48 -4.57
N LEU A 262 3.87 -5.48 -3.85
CA LEU A 262 4.55 -4.84 -2.73
C LEU A 262 4.61 -5.81 -1.55
N ASP A 263 5.77 -6.44 -1.34
CA ASP A 263 6.05 -7.28 -0.18
C ASP A 263 7.57 -7.39 0.02
N SER A 264 7.97 -7.81 1.20
CA SER A 264 9.36 -7.89 1.69
C SER A 264 10.38 -8.48 0.69
N GLY A 265 10.02 -9.53 -0.04
CA GLY A 265 10.93 -10.24 -0.95
C GLY A 265 10.65 -10.07 -2.44
N SER A 266 9.57 -9.37 -2.81
CA SER A 266 8.97 -9.52 -4.14
C SER A 266 9.08 -8.29 -5.04
N VAL A 267 9.87 -7.28 -4.66
CA VAL A 267 9.98 -6.04 -5.43
C VAL A 267 11.37 -5.41 -5.31
N ALA A 268 11.84 -4.87 -6.44
CA ALA A 268 12.92 -3.89 -6.52
C ALA A 268 12.35 -2.60 -7.10
N SER A 269 12.45 -1.50 -6.35
CA SER A 269 11.81 -0.21 -6.63
C SER A 269 12.52 0.91 -5.84
N PRO A 270 13.58 1.51 -6.41
CA PRO A 270 14.46 2.45 -5.70
C PRO A 270 13.78 3.73 -5.19
N ASN A 271 12.64 4.11 -5.76
CA ASN A 271 11.87 5.28 -5.32
C ASN A 271 10.72 4.91 -4.37
N ARG A 272 10.64 3.65 -3.91
CA ARG A 272 9.57 3.16 -3.04
C ARG A 272 10.06 2.06 -2.09
N GLU A 273 9.85 0.77 -2.39
CA GLU A 273 10.09 -0.31 -1.44
C GLU A 273 11.55 -0.51 -1.06
N THR A 274 12.44 -0.28 -2.02
CA THR A 274 13.88 -0.49 -1.87
C THR A 274 14.65 0.83 -1.80
N GLU A 275 13.96 1.94 -1.51
CA GLU A 275 14.58 3.27 -1.35
C GLU A 275 15.52 3.32 -0.14
N GLY A 276 16.80 3.59 -0.36
CA GLY A 276 17.80 3.71 0.69
C GLY A 276 17.98 2.38 1.43
N MET A 277 18.27 1.30 0.70
CA MET A 277 18.72 0.07 1.33
C MET A 277 20.04 0.34 2.08
N ARG A 278 20.24 -0.33 3.22
CA ARG A 278 21.39 -0.08 4.11
C ARG A 278 22.75 -0.25 3.41
N ASP A 279 22.83 -1.17 2.47
CA ASP A 279 24.00 -1.52 1.69
C ASP A 279 24.04 -0.86 0.29
N GLY A 280 23.05 -0.03 -0.05
CA GLY A 280 22.90 0.59 -1.38
C GLY A 280 22.40 -0.35 -2.47
N SER A 281 21.83 -1.52 -2.12
CA SER A 281 21.29 -2.51 -3.06
C SER A 281 19.94 -2.14 -3.69
N ASP A 282 19.55 -0.86 -3.64
CA ASP A 282 18.23 -0.33 -4.02
C ASP A 282 17.73 -0.87 -5.38
N ALA A 283 18.60 -0.89 -6.39
CA ALA A 283 18.27 -1.25 -7.77
C ALA A 283 18.47 -2.73 -8.13
N ILE A 284 18.89 -3.58 -7.19
CA ILE A 284 19.12 -5.01 -7.47
C ILE A 284 17.77 -5.70 -7.69
N ALA A 285 17.51 -6.11 -8.95
CA ALA A 285 16.26 -6.73 -9.38
C ALA A 285 16.31 -8.27 -9.40
N ASP A 286 17.39 -8.90 -8.94
CA ASP A 286 17.47 -10.37 -8.86
C ASP A 286 16.43 -10.94 -7.88
N TRP A 287 16.22 -10.26 -6.75
CA TRP A 287 15.31 -10.70 -5.68
C TRP A 287 13.87 -10.96 -6.13
N PRO A 288 13.16 -10.02 -6.80
CA PRO A 288 11.81 -10.29 -7.30
C PRO A 288 11.76 -11.42 -8.34
N ILE A 289 12.82 -11.59 -9.16
CA ILE A 289 12.89 -12.71 -10.11
C ILE A 289 13.05 -14.04 -9.36
N LEU A 290 13.94 -14.10 -8.37
CA LEU A 290 14.10 -15.27 -7.51
C LEU A 290 12.82 -15.58 -6.72
N ASN A 291 12.11 -14.57 -6.24
CA ASN A 291 10.80 -14.74 -5.58
C ASN A 291 9.79 -15.43 -6.51
N ALA A 292 9.69 -15.01 -7.78
CA ALA A 292 8.83 -15.67 -8.75
C ALA A 292 9.25 -17.13 -9.02
N LEU A 293 10.55 -17.36 -9.21
CA LEU A 293 11.08 -18.69 -9.50
C LEU A 293 10.87 -19.65 -8.33
N VAL A 294 11.15 -19.22 -7.10
CA VAL A 294 10.96 -20.07 -5.91
C VAL A 294 9.48 -20.33 -5.64
N ASN A 295 8.60 -19.35 -5.84
CA ASN A 295 7.15 -19.56 -5.69
C ASN A 295 6.60 -20.53 -6.74
N THR A 296 7.14 -20.51 -7.95
CA THR A 296 6.83 -21.49 -9.01
C THR A 296 7.28 -22.88 -8.58
N ALA A 297 8.51 -23.03 -8.07
CA ALA A 297 9.05 -24.31 -7.60
C ALA A 297 8.34 -24.83 -6.34
N ALA A 298 7.93 -23.94 -5.44
CA ALA A 298 7.20 -24.25 -4.21
C ALA A 298 5.75 -24.72 -4.48
N GLY A 299 5.21 -24.39 -5.64
CA GLY A 299 3.91 -24.88 -6.11
C GLY A 299 2.76 -23.90 -5.93
N ALA A 300 3.01 -22.59 -6.04
CA ALA A 300 1.94 -21.60 -6.13
C ALA A 300 0.99 -21.93 -7.29
N THR A 301 -0.30 -21.58 -7.15
CA THR A 301 -1.31 -21.85 -8.18
C THR A 301 -1.07 -20.97 -9.41
N TRP A 302 -0.69 -19.71 -9.22
CA TRP A 302 -0.13 -18.87 -10.28
C TRP A 302 0.91 -17.90 -9.74
N VAL A 303 1.84 -17.54 -10.62
CA VAL A 303 2.95 -16.63 -10.36
C VAL A 303 2.99 -15.61 -11.49
N SER A 304 3.33 -14.36 -11.16
CA SER A 304 3.45 -13.26 -12.10
C SER A 304 4.76 -12.50 -11.91
N VAL A 305 5.30 -11.97 -12.99
CA VAL A 305 6.42 -11.02 -12.99
C VAL A 305 5.99 -9.81 -13.80
N HIS A 306 5.98 -8.64 -13.18
CA HIS A 306 5.52 -7.40 -13.78
C HIS A 306 6.61 -6.32 -13.67
N HIS A 307 6.49 -5.31 -14.52
CA HIS A 307 7.38 -4.16 -14.59
C HIS A 307 6.57 -2.85 -14.46
N GLY A 308 7.10 -1.90 -13.69
CA GLY A 308 6.63 -0.53 -13.59
C GLY A 308 5.37 -0.31 -12.74
N GLY A 309 4.93 -1.30 -11.97
CA GLY A 309 3.74 -1.17 -11.13
C GLY A 309 3.92 -0.11 -10.04
N GLY A 310 3.02 0.87 -10.05
CA GLY A 310 2.87 1.95 -9.07
C GLY A 310 3.89 3.09 -9.14
N VAL A 311 5.12 2.85 -9.60
CA VAL A 311 6.13 3.91 -9.82
C VAL A 311 6.43 4.20 -11.31
N GLY A 312 5.73 3.52 -12.23
CA GLY A 312 5.81 3.77 -13.67
C GLY A 312 6.87 2.92 -14.37
N ILE A 313 6.78 2.87 -15.70
CA ILE A 313 7.67 2.10 -16.58
C ILE A 313 9.13 2.51 -16.35
N GLY A 314 9.99 1.53 -16.11
CA GLY A 314 11.44 1.70 -15.90
C GLY A 314 11.84 1.71 -14.44
N ASN A 315 10.90 1.89 -13.51
CA ASN A 315 11.20 2.22 -12.12
C ASN A 315 11.01 1.05 -11.13
N SER A 316 10.43 -0.08 -11.56
CA SER A 316 10.26 -1.25 -10.69
C SER A 316 10.17 -2.59 -11.43
N ILE A 317 10.67 -3.64 -10.78
CA ILE A 317 10.46 -5.04 -11.16
C ILE A 317 9.90 -5.75 -9.93
N HIS A 318 8.81 -6.51 -10.10
CA HIS A 318 8.15 -7.16 -8.96
C HIS A 318 7.33 -8.39 -9.33
N ALA A 319 7.22 -9.30 -8.37
CA ALA A 319 6.57 -10.59 -8.51
C ALA A 319 5.33 -10.74 -7.63
N GLY A 320 4.34 -11.45 -8.16
CA GLY A 320 3.14 -11.85 -7.45
C GLY A 320 3.08 -13.36 -7.32
N MET A 321 2.48 -13.83 -6.24
CA MET A 321 2.14 -15.24 -6.05
C MET A 321 0.73 -15.35 -5.50
N VAL A 322 0.05 -16.40 -5.90
CA VAL A 322 -1.23 -16.79 -5.31
C VAL A 322 -1.28 -18.32 -5.21
N ALA A 323 -1.80 -18.81 -4.08
CA ALA A 323 -2.06 -20.21 -3.81
C ALA A 323 -3.54 -20.41 -3.44
N VAL A 324 -4.07 -21.60 -3.69
CA VAL A 324 -5.45 -21.96 -3.32
C VAL A 324 -5.42 -22.96 -2.18
N ALA A 325 -6.14 -22.66 -1.10
CA ALA A 325 -6.48 -23.59 -0.05
C ALA A 325 -7.75 -24.35 -0.43
N ASP A 326 -7.57 -25.57 -0.93
CA ASP A 326 -8.64 -26.42 -1.45
C ASP A 326 -8.97 -27.61 -0.54
N GLY A 327 -8.29 -27.73 0.62
CA GLY A 327 -8.50 -28.80 1.59
C GLY A 327 -7.90 -30.15 1.18
N THR A 328 -7.14 -30.20 0.08
CA THR A 328 -6.52 -31.45 -0.40
C THR A 328 -5.13 -31.67 0.21
N PRO A 329 -4.68 -32.93 0.39
CA PRO A 329 -3.33 -33.21 0.89
C PRO A 329 -2.20 -32.59 0.04
N LEU A 330 -2.39 -32.48 -1.28
CA LEU A 330 -1.43 -31.83 -2.16
C LEU A 330 -1.46 -30.30 -2.01
N GLY A 331 -2.66 -29.72 -1.92
CA GLY A 331 -2.85 -28.29 -1.64
C GLY A 331 -2.16 -27.88 -0.35
N ARG A 332 -2.31 -28.67 0.71
CA ARG A 332 -1.61 -28.49 1.99
C ARG A 332 -0.09 -28.42 1.85
N GLN A 333 0.52 -29.40 1.18
CA GLN A 333 1.97 -29.42 0.97
C GLN A 333 2.47 -28.20 0.19
N LYS A 334 1.70 -27.76 -0.82
CA LYS A 334 2.03 -26.57 -1.63
C LYS A 334 1.93 -25.29 -0.79
N LEU A 335 0.86 -25.14 -0.01
CA LEU A 335 0.66 -23.98 0.86
C LEU A 335 1.78 -23.84 1.88
N GLU A 336 2.15 -24.94 2.56
CA GLU A 336 3.24 -24.93 3.54
C GLU A 336 4.55 -24.45 2.90
N ARG A 337 4.87 -24.88 1.69
CA ARG A 337 6.10 -24.47 0.97
C ARG A 337 6.03 -23.02 0.49
N VAL A 338 4.96 -22.65 -0.21
CA VAL A 338 4.78 -21.31 -0.79
C VAL A 338 4.74 -20.25 0.31
N LEU A 339 3.94 -20.46 1.36
CA LEU A 339 3.79 -19.50 2.44
C LEU A 339 4.96 -19.46 3.42
N THR A 340 5.94 -20.36 3.26
CA THR A 340 7.24 -20.30 3.92
C THR A 340 8.27 -19.60 3.05
N THR A 341 8.42 -20.04 1.80
CA THR A 341 9.43 -19.52 0.88
C THR A 341 9.17 -18.08 0.46
N ASP A 342 7.91 -17.70 0.22
CA ASP A 342 7.55 -16.35 -0.20
C ASP A 342 7.99 -15.26 0.80
N PRO A 343 7.52 -15.23 2.07
CA PRO A 343 8.04 -14.28 3.06
C PRO A 343 9.51 -14.58 3.42
N GLY A 344 9.98 -15.82 3.25
CA GLY A 344 11.36 -16.22 3.51
C GLY A 344 12.35 -15.50 2.61
N THR A 345 12.00 -15.30 1.33
CA THR A 345 12.83 -14.48 0.42
C THR A 345 12.94 -13.03 0.87
N GLY A 346 11.92 -12.50 1.55
CA GLY A 346 11.96 -11.16 2.11
C GLY A 346 12.90 -11.03 3.31
N VAL A 347 12.84 -12.00 4.23
CA VAL A 347 13.79 -12.09 5.35
C VAL A 347 15.22 -12.26 4.83
N MET A 348 15.44 -13.17 3.87
CA MET A 348 16.72 -13.38 3.19
C MET A 348 17.27 -12.08 2.60
N ARG A 349 16.49 -11.38 1.77
CA ARG A 349 16.90 -10.15 1.09
C ARG A 349 17.32 -9.05 2.06
N HIS A 350 16.58 -8.87 3.15
CA HIS A 350 16.91 -7.84 4.14
C HIS A 350 18.08 -8.27 5.04
N ALA A 351 18.22 -9.55 5.34
CA ALA A 351 19.40 -10.05 6.04
C ALA A 351 20.68 -9.87 5.20
N ASP A 352 20.62 -10.17 3.90
CA ASP A 352 21.71 -9.96 2.94
C ASP A 352 22.13 -8.49 2.86
N ALA A 353 21.16 -7.57 2.82
CA ALA A 353 21.42 -6.12 2.89
C ALA A 353 21.93 -5.62 4.26
N GLY A 354 22.18 -6.51 5.21
CA GLY A 354 22.81 -6.20 6.48
C GLY A 354 21.88 -5.61 7.55
N TYR A 355 20.56 -5.80 7.45
CA TYR A 355 19.64 -5.35 8.49
C TYR A 355 19.73 -6.24 9.75
N PRO A 356 20.07 -5.71 10.94
CA PRO A 356 20.37 -6.54 12.11
C PRO A 356 19.15 -7.31 12.61
N ASP A 357 17.96 -6.71 12.55
CA ASP A 357 16.73 -7.36 13.00
C ASP A 357 16.35 -8.51 12.05
N ALA A 358 16.54 -8.33 10.73
CA ALA A 358 16.34 -9.42 9.75
C ALA A 358 17.32 -10.59 9.99
N ILE A 359 18.60 -10.30 10.25
CA ILE A 359 19.62 -11.32 10.57
C ILE A 359 19.26 -12.07 11.86
N ALA A 360 18.93 -11.33 12.93
CA ALA A 360 18.55 -11.91 14.20
C ALA A 360 17.27 -12.76 14.08
N PHE A 361 16.28 -12.27 13.34
CA PHE A 361 15.04 -12.98 13.07
C PHE A 361 15.27 -14.26 12.24
N ALA A 362 16.12 -14.20 11.21
CA ALA A 362 16.49 -15.37 10.41
C ALA A 362 17.11 -16.47 11.29
N LYS A 363 18.00 -16.09 12.22
CA LYS A 363 18.64 -17.00 13.18
C LYS A 363 17.66 -17.60 14.17
N ASP A 364 16.75 -16.78 14.74
CA ASP A 364 15.68 -17.25 15.64
C ASP A 364 14.75 -18.26 14.95
N LYS A 365 14.39 -17.99 13.68
CA LYS A 365 13.46 -18.82 12.91
C LYS A 365 14.11 -19.97 12.15
N GLY A 366 15.43 -20.12 12.22
CA GLY A 366 16.16 -21.17 11.52
C GLY A 366 16.03 -21.08 9.99
N VAL A 367 15.99 -19.86 9.44
CA VAL A 367 16.03 -19.67 7.99
C VAL A 367 17.44 -20.02 7.50
N ASP A 368 17.54 -20.97 6.57
CA ASP A 368 18.83 -21.40 6.00
C ASP A 368 19.35 -20.33 5.02
N LEU A 369 20.30 -19.52 5.51
CA LEU A 369 20.95 -18.45 4.78
C LEU A 369 22.45 -18.75 4.68
N PRO A 370 22.95 -19.32 3.56
CA PRO A 370 24.34 -19.77 3.46
C PRO A 370 25.41 -18.70 3.71
N SER A 371 25.07 -17.42 3.60
CA SER A 371 25.97 -16.28 3.73
C SER A 371 25.85 -15.49 5.06
N VAL A 372 24.95 -15.86 5.99
CA VAL A 372 24.54 -15.02 7.15
C VAL A 372 24.68 -15.69 8.52
#